data_AF-A0A965U7P6-F1
#
_entry.id   AF-A0A965U7P6-F1
#
_cell.length_a   1.000
_cell.length_b   1.000
_cell.length_c   1.000
_cell.angle_alpha   90.00
_cell.angle_beta   90.00
_cell.angle_gamma   90.00
#
_symmetry.space_group_name_H-M   'P 1'
#
loop_
_entity.id
_entity.type
_entity.pdbx_description
1 polymer ?
#
loop_
_entity_poly.entity_id
_entity_poly.type
_entity_poly.pdbx_seq_one_letter_code
_entity_poly.pdbx_strand_id
1 'polypeptide(L)'
;VMDGVCLDEMSQDSLDMSEIYGALTSAQKSLNGQKLAFVGFDACLMATYEMARHVEPFADYLIASEELEPGGGWAYDGWLGQLGKTPGMSVEKLGKQIVDSFITGTVQNDYTDYATLSVVDLSKLGGVQKALESMGESLQSKIDGGEFGTVSRIRRGLRSFGEISSSISTDMIDAGVFASAYQKQDASGAKALRSALKDAVVYSAHTNNLTDLSGLSVFVPYSTKNAAHTYLPAYDSQGLYPRYAGFVSQMLSKLTGQSFFFDMPAIGQTDAQQAQIDWFSQFADDPQTYQAAAEQAAQSPDDFSLDSFLGSLFGAGGTADVDESYTQEYNQPEAVTSANYETYAQTQTEAAIAIETAQNQQLVFQNPFAQVFIPE
;
A
#
# COMPACT_ATOMS: atom_id res chain seq x y z
N VAL A 1 -10.26 -3.64 -0.26
CA VAL A 1 -9.01 -4.40 -0.53
C VAL A 1 -9.20 -5.38 -1.66
N MET A 2 -10.05 -6.40 -1.52
CA MET A 2 -10.22 -7.40 -2.59
C MET A 2 -11.08 -6.92 -3.77
N ASP A 3 -11.87 -5.86 -3.57
CA ASP A 3 -12.59 -5.15 -4.63
C ASP A 3 -11.70 -4.11 -5.36
N GLY A 4 -10.40 -4.09 -5.07
CA GLY A 4 -9.41 -3.21 -5.71
C GLY A 4 -9.10 -1.92 -4.94
N VAL A 5 -8.26 -1.09 -5.58
CA VAL A 5 -7.80 0.25 -5.15
C VAL A 5 -7.87 1.21 -6.35
N CYS A 6 -7.79 2.52 -6.11
CA CYS A 6 -7.82 3.55 -7.16
C CYS A 6 -9.08 3.48 -8.03
N LEU A 7 -10.25 3.66 -7.41
CA LEU A 7 -11.54 3.73 -8.12
C LEU A 7 -11.52 4.87 -9.13
N ASP A 8 -11.67 4.53 -10.40
CA ASP A 8 -11.99 5.49 -11.45
C ASP A 8 -13.48 5.78 -11.43
N GLU A 9 -13.85 7.00 -11.03
CA GLU A 9 -15.23 7.45 -10.94
C GLU A 9 -15.92 7.52 -12.32
N MET A 10 -15.16 7.63 -13.41
CA MET A 10 -15.70 7.71 -14.77
C MET A 10 -16.08 6.33 -15.31
N SER A 11 -15.22 5.33 -15.11
CA SER A 11 -15.48 3.95 -15.53
C SER A 11 -16.20 3.11 -14.48
N GLN A 12 -16.23 3.57 -13.22
CA GLN A 12 -16.68 2.83 -12.04
C GLN A 12 -15.89 1.53 -11.84
N ASP A 13 -14.61 1.56 -12.18
CA ASP A 13 -13.69 0.42 -12.13
C ASP A 13 -12.55 0.69 -11.15
N SER A 14 -11.97 -0.36 -10.56
CA SER A 14 -10.87 -0.25 -9.60
C SER A 14 -9.79 -1.26 -9.95
N LEU A 15 -8.53 -0.91 -9.68
CA LEU A 15 -7.41 -1.80 -9.91
C LEU A 15 -7.44 -2.97 -8.92
N ASP A 16 -7.71 -4.17 -9.43
CA ASP A 16 -7.62 -5.37 -8.63
C ASP A 16 -6.17 -5.82 -8.41
N MET A 17 -5.95 -6.78 -7.51
CA MET A 17 -4.61 -7.26 -7.17
C MET A 17 -3.85 -7.87 -8.37
N SER A 18 -4.59 -8.52 -9.28
CA SER A 18 -4.03 -9.14 -10.48
C SER A 18 -3.62 -8.09 -11.51
N GLU A 19 -4.39 -7.02 -11.64
CA GLU A 19 -4.10 -5.87 -12.49
C GLU A 19 -2.90 -5.08 -11.95
N ILE A 20 -2.82 -4.84 -10.64
CA ILE A 20 -1.65 -4.23 -9.99
C ILE A 20 -0.40 -5.08 -10.27
N TYR A 21 -0.48 -6.40 -10.11
CA TYR A 21 0.63 -7.30 -10.41
C TYR A 21 1.04 -7.23 -11.88
N GLY A 22 0.07 -7.18 -12.80
CA GLY A 22 0.30 -7.02 -14.25
C GLY A 22 0.95 -5.68 -14.60
N ALA A 23 0.51 -4.60 -13.97
CA ALA A 23 1.06 -3.26 -14.14
C ALA A 23 2.50 -3.19 -13.63
N LEU A 24 2.78 -3.70 -12.42
CA LEU A 24 4.13 -3.75 -11.85
C LEU A 24 5.07 -4.67 -12.64
N THR A 25 4.56 -5.78 -13.18
CA THR A 25 5.30 -6.64 -14.12
C THR A 25 5.71 -5.86 -15.37
N SER A 26 4.82 -5.03 -15.89
CA SER A 26 5.08 -4.20 -17.07
C SER A 26 6.08 -3.09 -16.76
N ALA A 27 5.92 -2.41 -15.61
CA ALA A 27 6.86 -1.40 -15.12
C ALA A 27 8.27 -1.98 -14.94
N GLN A 28 8.40 -3.14 -14.30
CA GLN A 28 9.70 -3.80 -14.10
C GLN A 28 10.40 -4.14 -15.43
N LYS A 29 9.65 -4.53 -16.47
CA LYS A 29 10.23 -4.74 -17.81
C LYS A 29 10.83 -3.45 -18.37
N SER A 30 10.11 -2.33 -18.21
CA SER A 30 10.60 -1.00 -18.64
C SER A 30 11.81 -0.54 -17.82
N LEU A 31 11.91 -0.97 -16.55
CA LEU A 31 13.05 -0.72 -15.66
C LEU A 31 14.20 -1.72 -15.86
N ASN A 32 14.24 -2.46 -16.97
CA ASN A 32 15.27 -3.48 -17.25
C ASN A 32 15.44 -4.51 -16.12
N GLY A 33 14.34 -4.87 -15.44
CA GLY A 33 14.34 -5.82 -14.33
C GLY A 33 14.73 -5.22 -12.98
N GLN A 34 14.99 -3.91 -12.89
CA GLN A 34 15.22 -3.26 -11.60
C GLN A 34 13.93 -3.19 -10.79
N LYS A 35 14.10 -3.21 -9.46
CA LYS A 35 13.03 -2.96 -8.50
C LYS A 35 12.89 -1.47 -8.23
N LEU A 36 11.68 -1.07 -7.90
CA LEU A 36 11.43 0.17 -7.17
C LEU A 36 12.07 0.02 -5.78
N ALA A 37 12.71 1.05 -5.26
CA ALA A 37 13.09 1.09 -3.86
C ALA A 37 11.85 1.09 -2.92
N PHE A 38 10.70 1.67 -3.27
CA PHE A 38 9.43 1.46 -2.56
C PHE A 38 8.19 1.63 -3.44
N VAL A 39 7.09 0.99 -3.03
CA VAL A 39 5.73 1.30 -3.47
C VAL A 39 4.96 1.83 -2.26
N GLY A 40 4.40 3.03 -2.41
CA GLY A 40 3.56 3.67 -1.40
C GLY A 40 2.09 3.60 -1.80
N PHE A 41 1.23 3.17 -0.88
CA PHE A 41 -0.21 3.28 -1.04
C PHE A 41 -0.72 4.34 -0.08
N ASP A 42 -0.96 5.55 -0.59
CA ASP A 42 -1.83 6.54 0.05
C ASP A 42 -3.29 6.15 -0.18
N ALA A 43 -3.64 5.00 0.39
CA ALA A 43 -4.91 4.33 0.18
C ALA A 43 -5.20 3.41 1.35
N CYS A 44 -6.46 3.42 1.76
CA CYS A 44 -6.96 2.63 2.88
C CYS A 44 -6.64 1.14 2.73
N LEU A 45 -6.26 0.49 3.83
CA LEU A 45 -6.25 -0.98 3.97
C LEU A 45 -5.28 -1.69 3.00
N MET A 46 -4.17 -1.06 2.63
CA MET A 46 -3.19 -1.61 1.68
C MET A 46 -1.96 -2.28 2.34
N ALA A 47 -1.74 -2.07 3.65
CA ALA A 47 -0.75 -2.83 4.43
C ALA A 47 -1.31 -4.20 4.80
N THR A 48 -1.46 -5.03 3.77
CA THR A 48 -1.89 -6.42 3.89
C THR A 48 -0.74 -7.33 3.49
N TYR A 49 -0.65 -8.50 4.11
CA TYR A 49 0.29 -9.53 3.70
C TYR A 49 0.08 -9.89 2.22
N GLU A 50 -1.16 -10.00 1.78
CA GLU A 50 -1.56 -10.30 0.41
C GLU A 50 -0.96 -9.28 -0.58
N MET A 51 -1.13 -7.98 -0.31
CA MET A 51 -0.57 -6.92 -1.15
C MET A 51 0.96 -6.90 -1.08
N ALA A 52 1.55 -7.06 0.10
CA ALA A 52 3.00 -7.15 0.25
C ALA A 52 3.60 -8.28 -0.59
N ARG A 53 2.93 -9.44 -0.68
CA ARG A 53 3.34 -10.57 -1.55
C ARG A 53 3.24 -10.21 -3.03
N HIS A 54 2.24 -9.43 -3.44
CA HIS A 54 2.07 -8.99 -4.84
C HIS A 54 3.12 -7.97 -5.25
N VAL A 55 3.58 -7.13 -4.32
CA VAL A 55 4.56 -6.07 -4.56
C VAL A 55 6.01 -6.55 -4.42
N GLU A 56 6.30 -7.54 -3.57
CA GLU A 56 7.66 -8.04 -3.29
C GLU A 56 8.55 -8.28 -4.51
N PRO A 57 8.07 -8.83 -5.64
CA PRO A 57 8.93 -9.04 -6.81
C PRO A 57 9.42 -7.75 -7.46
N PHE A 58 8.72 -6.63 -7.22
CA PHE A 58 8.85 -5.38 -7.96
C PHE A 58 9.38 -4.21 -7.12
N ALA A 59 9.34 -4.31 -5.79
CA ALA A 59 9.86 -3.27 -4.91
C ALA A 59 10.70 -3.82 -3.74
N ASP A 60 11.54 -2.96 -3.15
CA ASP A 60 12.31 -3.26 -1.94
C ASP A 60 11.51 -2.96 -0.66
N TYR A 61 10.65 -1.94 -0.67
CA TYR A 61 9.80 -1.57 0.45
C TYR A 61 8.32 -1.37 0.05
N LEU A 62 7.44 -1.58 1.02
CA LEU A 62 6.03 -1.19 0.96
C LEU A 62 5.76 -0.17 2.07
N ILE A 63 5.10 0.94 1.73
CA ILE A 63 4.59 1.92 2.70
C ILE A 63 3.07 1.99 2.56
N ALA A 64 2.34 1.60 3.60
CA ALA A 64 0.88 1.52 3.54
C ALA A 64 0.24 1.47 4.94
N SER A 65 -1.08 1.68 4.99
CA SER A 65 -1.91 1.56 6.20
C SER A 65 -2.63 0.20 6.32
N GLU A 66 -2.68 -0.36 7.53
CA GLU A 66 -3.53 -1.52 7.85
C GLU A 66 -5.01 -1.11 7.99
N GLU A 67 -5.24 0.15 8.36
CA GLU A 67 -6.54 0.77 8.61
C GLU A 67 -6.90 1.75 7.50
N LEU A 68 -8.03 2.44 7.64
CA LEU A 68 -8.37 3.58 6.80
C LEU A 68 -7.32 4.70 6.87
N GLU A 69 -7.20 5.44 5.78
CA GLU A 69 -6.43 6.68 5.69
C GLU A 69 -7.42 7.85 5.58
N PRO A 70 -7.25 8.95 6.34
CA PRO A 70 -8.07 10.14 6.17
C PRO A 70 -7.90 10.70 4.75
N GLY A 71 -8.97 11.24 4.17
CA GLY A 71 -8.96 11.76 2.79
C GLY A 71 -8.06 12.97 2.54
N GLY A 72 -7.27 13.42 3.51
CA GLY A 72 -6.20 14.41 3.31
C GLY A 72 -4.90 13.79 2.81
N GLY A 73 -4.77 12.46 2.83
CA GLY A 73 -3.62 11.72 2.34
C GLY A 73 -2.31 12.01 3.07
N TRP A 74 -1.19 11.78 2.38
CA TRP A 74 0.16 11.98 2.92
C TRP A 74 0.63 13.44 2.80
N ALA A 75 1.58 13.85 3.63
CA ALA A 75 2.15 15.20 3.61
C ALA A 75 3.26 15.36 2.54
N TYR A 76 2.87 15.35 1.26
CA TYR A 76 3.78 15.34 0.11
C TYR A 76 4.77 16.50 0.08
N ASP A 77 4.29 17.72 0.33
CA ASP A 77 5.12 18.92 0.42
C ASP A 77 6.31 18.76 1.40
N GLY A 78 6.10 18.07 2.52
CA GLY A 78 7.11 17.80 3.52
C GLY A 78 8.18 16.80 3.07
N TRP A 79 7.80 15.55 2.84
CA TRP A 79 8.77 14.48 2.61
C TRP A 79 9.44 14.57 1.23
N LEU A 80 8.76 15.14 0.22
CA LEU A 80 9.34 15.37 -1.10
C LEU A 80 10.44 16.42 -1.08
N GLY A 81 10.22 17.52 -0.36
CA GLY A 81 11.25 18.53 -0.17
C GLY A 81 12.50 17.96 0.52
N GLN A 82 12.34 17.03 1.45
CA GLN A 82 13.47 16.36 2.10
C GLN A 82 14.22 15.41 1.17
N LEU A 83 13.48 14.67 0.34
CA LEU A 83 14.08 13.80 -0.67
C LEU A 83 14.88 14.62 -1.70
N GLY A 84 14.35 15.77 -2.14
CA GLY A 84 15.07 16.71 -3.01
C GLY A 84 16.42 17.14 -2.43
N LYS A 85 16.42 17.56 -1.16
CA LYS A 85 17.65 17.98 -0.47
C LYS A 85 18.64 16.86 -0.21
N THR A 86 18.13 15.64 0.04
CA THR A 86 18.96 14.47 0.36
C THR A 86 18.57 13.27 -0.53
N PRO A 87 18.89 13.31 -1.84
CA PRO A 87 18.44 12.28 -2.78
C PRO A 87 18.92 10.87 -2.42
N GLY A 88 20.06 10.74 -1.73
CA GLY A 88 20.62 9.46 -1.27
C GLY A 88 20.18 9.00 0.11
N MET A 89 19.10 9.56 0.69
CA MET A 89 18.58 9.06 1.96
C MET A 89 17.98 7.66 1.80
N SER A 90 18.10 6.84 2.84
CA SER A 90 17.56 5.49 2.79
C SER A 90 16.04 5.50 2.92
N VAL A 91 15.37 4.52 2.32
CA VAL A 91 13.90 4.39 2.35
C VAL A 91 13.38 4.26 3.79
N GLU A 92 14.12 3.64 4.71
CA GLU A 92 13.71 3.55 6.10
C GLU A 92 13.66 4.93 6.78
N LYS A 93 14.59 5.83 6.44
CA LYS A 93 14.57 7.21 6.94
C LYS A 93 13.44 8.01 6.30
N LEU A 94 13.27 7.89 4.99
CA LEU A 94 12.22 8.60 4.26
C LEU A 94 10.83 8.11 4.69
N GLY A 95 10.62 6.80 4.71
CA GLY A 95 9.38 6.16 5.14
C GLY A 95 9.04 6.47 6.59
N LYS A 96 10.04 6.58 7.49
CA LYS A 96 9.79 7.09 8.84
C LYS A 96 9.19 8.51 8.83
N GLN A 97 9.72 9.41 7.99
CA GLN A 97 9.19 10.78 7.88
C GLN A 97 7.77 10.80 7.29
N ILE A 98 7.51 9.98 6.28
CA ILE A 98 6.17 9.80 5.71
C ILE A 98 5.19 9.34 6.80
N VAL A 99 5.53 8.27 7.52
CA VAL A 99 4.69 7.74 8.62
C VAL A 99 4.47 8.77 9.73
N ASP A 100 5.52 9.43 10.19
CA ASP A 100 5.41 10.41 11.28
C ASP A 100 4.55 11.62 10.89
N SER A 101 4.75 12.15 9.69
CA SER A 101 4.00 13.31 9.19
C SER A 101 2.54 12.96 8.94
N PHE A 102 2.25 11.78 8.37
CA PHE A 102 0.89 11.28 8.19
C PHE A 102 0.14 11.14 9.51
N ILE A 103 0.74 10.48 10.52
CA ILE A 103 0.09 10.31 11.83
C ILE A 103 -0.07 11.65 12.55
N THR A 104 0.93 12.53 12.47
CA THR A 104 0.85 13.87 13.09
C THR A 104 -0.26 14.70 12.45
N GLY A 105 -0.30 14.76 11.12
CA GLY A 105 -1.34 15.48 10.37
C GLY A 105 -2.72 14.91 10.66
N THR A 106 -2.85 13.59 10.67
CA THR A 106 -4.10 12.91 11.05
C THR A 106 -4.60 13.36 12.43
N VAL A 107 -3.72 13.39 13.44
CA VAL A 107 -4.08 13.84 14.80
C VAL A 107 -4.44 15.32 14.84
N GLN A 108 -3.71 16.17 14.11
CA GLN A 108 -3.99 17.62 14.04
C GLN A 108 -5.34 17.94 13.40
N ASN A 109 -5.84 17.03 12.56
CA ASN A 109 -7.13 17.14 11.88
C ASN A 109 -8.26 16.38 12.59
N ASP A 110 -8.10 16.12 13.89
CA ASP A 110 -9.06 15.45 14.77
C ASP A 110 -9.42 13.99 14.39
N TYR A 111 -8.65 13.35 13.49
CA TYR A 111 -8.82 11.95 13.11
C TYR A 111 -8.07 11.00 14.06
N THR A 112 -8.31 11.12 15.37
CA THR A 112 -7.42 10.53 16.39
C THR A 112 -7.61 9.02 16.67
N ASP A 113 -8.59 8.36 16.04
CA ASP A 113 -9.07 7.04 16.47
C ASP A 113 -8.72 5.87 15.54
N TYR A 114 -8.31 6.12 14.29
CA TYR A 114 -8.30 5.07 13.26
C TYR A 114 -7.29 5.28 12.12
N ALA A 115 -6.05 5.71 12.39
CA ALA A 115 -5.01 5.67 11.35
C ALA A 115 -3.78 4.88 11.77
N THR A 116 -3.18 4.23 10.78
CA THR A 116 -1.94 3.46 10.89
C THR A 116 -1.09 3.76 9.68
N LEU A 117 0.23 3.67 9.79
CA LEU A 117 1.08 3.59 8.61
C LEU A 117 2.34 2.81 8.96
N SER A 118 2.82 2.00 8.02
CA SER A 118 3.95 1.10 8.22
C SER A 118 4.92 1.17 7.04
N VAL A 119 6.19 0.90 7.33
CA VAL A 119 7.26 0.69 6.35
C VAL A 119 7.69 -0.75 6.48
N VAL A 120 7.54 -1.51 5.40
CA VAL A 120 7.81 -2.95 5.35
C VAL A 120 8.96 -3.22 4.40
N ASP A 121 10.05 -3.83 4.88
CA ASP A 121 11.15 -4.36 4.10
C ASP A 121 10.71 -5.67 3.42
N LEU A 122 10.44 -5.59 2.11
CA LEU A 122 9.95 -6.72 1.33
C LEU A 122 11.01 -7.81 1.17
N SER A 123 12.30 -7.50 1.32
CA SER A 123 13.37 -8.52 1.31
C SER A 123 13.27 -9.51 2.49
N LYS A 124 12.55 -9.14 3.56
CA LYS A 124 12.31 -9.97 4.74
C LYS A 124 10.98 -10.73 4.70
N LEU A 125 10.15 -10.48 3.69
CA LEU A 125 8.80 -11.01 3.62
C LEU A 125 8.76 -12.55 3.51
N GLY A 126 9.83 -13.19 3.01
CA GLY A 126 9.95 -14.65 3.00
C GLY A 126 9.83 -15.30 4.39
N GLY A 127 10.23 -14.61 5.46
CA GLY A 127 10.02 -15.06 6.84
C GLY A 127 8.54 -15.05 7.22
N VAL A 128 7.83 -13.98 6.85
CA VAL A 128 6.39 -13.80 7.11
C VAL A 128 5.59 -14.83 6.31
N GLN A 129 5.88 -14.98 5.02
CA GLN A 129 5.27 -15.98 4.14
C GLN A 129 5.40 -17.38 4.73
N LYS A 130 6.62 -17.80 5.11
CA LYS A 130 6.84 -19.12 5.69
C LYS A 130 6.00 -19.36 6.95
N ALA A 131 5.91 -18.35 7.82
CA ALA A 131 5.16 -18.46 9.06
C ALA A 131 3.64 -18.50 8.83
N LEU A 132 3.12 -17.65 7.93
CA LEU A 132 1.69 -17.66 7.55
C LEU A 132 1.30 -18.92 6.80
N GLU A 133 2.11 -19.41 5.86
CA GLU A 133 1.88 -20.67 5.16
C GLU A 133 1.80 -21.85 6.16
N SER A 134 2.73 -21.91 7.12
CA SER A 134 2.71 -22.94 8.18
C SER A 134 1.48 -22.81 9.09
N MET A 135 1.09 -21.58 9.43
CA MET A 135 -0.11 -21.31 10.22
C MET A 135 -1.38 -21.71 9.46
N GLY A 136 -1.45 -21.41 8.16
CA GLY A 136 -2.54 -21.79 7.26
C GLY A 136 -2.75 -23.30 7.26
N GLU A 137 -1.69 -24.09 7.06
CA GLU A 137 -1.81 -25.55 7.12
C GLU A 137 -2.29 -26.06 8.48
N SER A 138 -1.75 -25.49 9.56
CA SER A 138 -2.13 -25.83 10.93
C SER A 138 -3.61 -25.55 11.19
N LEU A 139 -4.09 -24.37 10.77
CA LEU A 139 -5.49 -23.96 10.89
C LEU A 139 -6.41 -24.83 10.03
N GLN A 140 -6.03 -25.10 8.78
CA GLN A 140 -6.79 -25.97 7.88
C GLN A 140 -6.90 -27.38 8.46
N SER A 141 -5.79 -27.97 8.91
CA SER A 141 -5.77 -29.30 9.55
C SER A 141 -6.69 -29.37 10.78
N LYS A 142 -6.73 -28.30 11.58
CA LYS A 142 -7.66 -28.19 12.71
C LYS A 142 -9.12 -28.15 12.26
N ILE A 143 -9.43 -27.38 11.24
CA ILE A 143 -10.79 -27.33 10.68
C ILE A 143 -11.23 -28.72 10.20
N ASP A 144 -10.34 -29.42 9.50
CA ASP A 144 -10.58 -30.77 8.98
C ASP A 144 -10.70 -31.81 10.10
N GLY A 145 -9.93 -31.63 11.18
CA GLY A 145 -9.99 -32.42 12.41
C GLY A 145 -11.20 -32.14 13.30
N GLY A 146 -12.14 -31.28 12.87
CA GLY A 146 -13.38 -30.98 13.60
C GLY A 146 -13.26 -29.82 14.60
N GLU A 147 -12.14 -29.11 14.64
CA GLU A 147 -11.91 -27.95 15.51
C GLU A 147 -12.37 -26.61 14.90
N PHE A 148 -13.22 -26.63 13.86
CA PHE A 148 -13.75 -25.40 13.23
C PHE A 148 -14.31 -24.40 14.24
N GLY A 149 -15.05 -24.88 15.25
CA GLY A 149 -15.61 -24.01 16.29
C GLY A 149 -14.54 -23.27 17.10
N THR A 150 -13.36 -23.85 17.28
CA THR A 150 -12.22 -23.18 17.95
C THR A 150 -11.66 -22.09 17.05
N VAL A 151 -11.37 -22.39 15.79
CA VAL A 151 -10.81 -21.44 14.82
C VAL A 151 -11.78 -20.27 14.59
N SER A 152 -13.06 -20.55 14.40
CA SER A 152 -14.11 -19.54 14.24
C SER A 152 -14.25 -18.63 15.46
N ARG A 153 -14.15 -19.16 16.69
CA ARG A 153 -14.17 -18.34 17.91
C ARG A 153 -12.96 -17.43 18.05
N ILE A 154 -11.77 -17.89 17.64
CA ILE A 154 -10.56 -17.06 17.60
C ILE A 154 -10.83 -15.90 16.66
N ARG A 155 -11.17 -16.18 15.39
CA ARG A 155 -11.43 -15.12 14.39
C ARG A 155 -12.50 -14.12 14.85
N ARG A 156 -13.63 -14.60 15.36
CA ARG A 156 -14.72 -13.74 15.85
C ARG A 156 -14.30 -12.80 16.99
N GLY A 157 -13.30 -13.18 17.78
CA GLY A 157 -12.78 -12.37 18.88
C GLY A 157 -11.81 -11.28 18.46
N LEU A 158 -11.47 -11.19 17.17
CA LEU A 158 -10.50 -10.25 16.63
C LEU A 158 -11.21 -9.10 15.92
N ARG A 159 -10.73 -7.88 16.19
CA ARG A 159 -11.16 -6.66 15.50
C ARG A 159 -10.75 -6.75 14.03
N SER A 160 -11.63 -6.31 13.13
CA SER A 160 -11.26 -6.06 11.75
C SER A 160 -10.98 -4.59 11.49
N PHE A 161 -10.06 -4.33 10.57
CA PHE A 161 -9.81 -3.01 10.03
C PHE A 161 -10.93 -2.61 9.06
N GLY A 162 -11.14 -1.31 8.85
CA GLY A 162 -12.14 -0.74 7.96
C GLY A 162 -13.58 -0.81 8.49
N GLU A 163 -13.78 -1.21 9.75
CA GLU A 163 -15.09 -1.31 10.39
C GLU A 163 -15.56 0.06 10.93
N ILE A 164 -15.90 1.00 10.04
CA ILE A 164 -16.48 2.31 10.40
C ILE A 164 -17.95 2.25 10.78
N SER A 165 -18.61 1.12 10.57
CA SER A 165 -20.00 0.88 11.01
C SER A 165 -20.22 -0.62 11.24
N SER A 166 -21.26 -0.97 11.99
CA SER A 166 -21.62 -2.38 12.26
C SER A 166 -22.01 -3.18 11.02
N SER A 167 -22.14 -2.54 9.86
CA SER A 167 -22.57 -3.12 8.58
C SER A 167 -21.43 -3.28 7.56
N ILE A 168 -20.23 -2.75 7.83
CA ILE A 168 -19.10 -2.78 6.90
C ILE A 168 -17.94 -3.49 7.60
N SER A 169 -17.42 -4.54 6.98
CA SER A 169 -16.26 -5.29 7.45
C SER A 169 -15.42 -5.72 6.27
N THR A 170 -14.11 -5.69 6.44
CA THR A 170 -13.13 -6.11 5.42
C THR A 170 -12.64 -7.54 5.66
N ASP A 171 -12.90 -8.08 6.85
CA ASP A 171 -12.29 -9.30 7.37
C ASP A 171 -10.74 -9.30 7.42
N MET A 172 -10.11 -8.13 7.23
CA MET A 172 -8.68 -7.92 7.48
C MET A 172 -8.45 -7.74 8.98
N ILE A 173 -7.45 -8.44 9.51
CA ILE A 173 -7.07 -8.38 10.92
C ILE A 173 -5.55 -8.23 11.04
N ASP A 174 -5.06 -7.64 12.12
CA ASP A 174 -3.62 -7.57 12.37
C ASP A 174 -3.00 -8.97 12.50
N ALA A 175 -1.93 -9.24 11.74
CA ALA A 175 -1.31 -10.57 11.69
C ALA A 175 -0.61 -10.96 13.00
N GLY A 176 -0.03 -9.99 13.73
CA GLY A 176 0.61 -10.20 15.03
C GLY A 176 -0.38 -10.47 16.16
N VAL A 177 -1.53 -9.80 16.16
CA VAL A 177 -2.66 -10.03 17.06
C VAL A 177 -3.28 -11.38 16.76
N PHE A 178 -3.44 -11.73 15.48
CA PHE A 178 -3.91 -13.05 15.09
C PHE A 178 -2.98 -14.16 15.60
N ALA A 179 -1.67 -13.99 15.42
CA ALA A 179 -0.66 -14.90 15.95
C ALA A 179 -0.78 -15.05 17.48
N SER A 180 -0.96 -13.93 18.20
CA SER A 180 -1.11 -13.92 19.66
C SER A 180 -2.38 -14.66 20.10
N ALA A 181 -3.49 -14.47 19.41
CA ALA A 181 -4.73 -15.19 19.69
C ALA A 181 -4.63 -16.70 19.37
N TYR A 182 -3.83 -17.07 18.38
CA TYR A 182 -3.57 -18.46 18.00
C TYR A 182 -2.51 -19.15 18.87
N GLN A 183 -1.76 -18.42 19.71
CA GLN A 183 -0.63 -18.95 20.48
C GLN A 183 -0.96 -20.17 21.35
N LYS A 184 -2.18 -20.28 21.89
CA LYS A 184 -2.59 -21.45 22.69
C LYS A 184 -2.64 -22.75 21.87
N GLN A 185 -2.83 -22.62 20.56
CA GLN A 185 -3.02 -23.72 19.62
C GLN A 185 -1.68 -24.09 18.98
N ASP A 186 -0.84 -23.09 18.71
CA ASP A 186 0.52 -23.26 18.23
C ASP A 186 1.42 -22.13 18.71
N ALA A 187 2.06 -22.33 19.87
CA ALA A 187 2.93 -21.33 20.47
C ALA A 187 4.20 -21.08 19.63
N SER A 188 4.71 -22.12 18.96
CA SER A 188 5.86 -22.03 18.07
C SER A 188 5.56 -21.22 16.82
N GLY A 189 4.47 -21.54 16.12
CA GLY A 189 4.02 -20.82 14.93
C GLY A 189 3.68 -19.37 15.24
N ALA A 190 2.98 -19.10 16.35
CA ALA A 190 2.69 -17.75 16.80
C ALA A 190 3.97 -16.94 17.06
N LYS A 191 4.97 -17.53 17.73
CA LYS A 191 6.25 -16.88 17.96
C LYS A 191 7.01 -16.63 16.65
N ALA A 192 6.99 -17.59 15.73
CA ALA A 192 7.65 -17.47 14.43
C ALA A 192 7.05 -16.32 13.60
N LEU A 193 5.72 -16.25 13.50
CA LEU A 193 5.03 -15.18 12.77
C LEU A 193 5.34 -13.80 13.37
N ARG A 194 5.22 -13.65 14.70
CA ARG A 194 5.52 -12.38 15.36
C ARG A 194 6.99 -11.94 15.20
N SER A 195 7.93 -12.88 15.21
CA SER A 195 9.34 -12.57 14.95
C SER A 195 9.54 -12.10 13.52
N ALA A 196 8.96 -12.81 12.55
CA ALA A 196 9.08 -12.47 11.15
C ALA A 196 8.44 -11.10 10.82
N LEU A 197 7.29 -10.79 11.41
CA LEU A 197 6.64 -9.48 11.28
C LEU A 197 7.54 -8.38 11.84
N LYS A 198 8.13 -8.58 13.03
CA LYS A 198 9.06 -7.62 13.62
C LYS A 198 10.31 -7.40 12.76
N ASP A 199 10.78 -8.46 12.09
CA ASP A 199 11.95 -8.36 11.22
C ASP A 199 11.62 -7.67 9.89
N ALA A 200 10.39 -7.79 9.38
CA ALA A 200 9.96 -7.20 8.11
C ALA A 200 9.42 -5.76 8.26
N VAL A 201 8.70 -5.45 9.33
CA VAL A 201 8.15 -4.11 9.57
C VAL A 201 9.20 -3.25 10.28
N VAL A 202 9.93 -2.45 9.51
CA VAL A 202 11.07 -1.65 9.99
C VAL A 202 10.65 -0.38 10.71
N TYR A 203 9.44 0.12 10.41
CA TYR A 203 8.83 1.23 11.12
C TYR A 203 7.31 1.15 11.05
N SER A 204 6.62 1.56 12.10
CA SER A 204 5.18 1.78 12.06
C SER A 204 4.76 2.78 13.13
N ALA A 205 3.66 3.48 12.87
CA ALA A 205 2.99 4.32 13.84
C ALA A 205 1.48 4.27 13.63
N HIS A 206 0.73 4.68 14.65
CA HIS A 206 -0.72 4.68 14.62
C HIS A 206 -1.25 5.76 15.57
N THR A 207 -2.52 6.14 15.38
CA THR A 207 -3.23 7.07 16.25
C THR A 207 -3.66 6.39 17.56
N ASN A 208 -4.44 7.10 18.38
CA ASN A 208 -4.93 6.58 19.64
C ASN A 208 -5.90 5.40 19.40
N ASN A 209 -6.16 4.61 20.45
CA ASN A 209 -7.11 3.48 20.46
C ASN A 209 -6.73 2.25 19.63
N LEU A 210 -5.56 2.25 18.99
CA LEU A 210 -4.94 1.09 18.37
C LEU A 210 -3.73 0.67 19.23
N THR A 211 -3.63 -0.61 19.56
CA THR A 211 -2.51 -1.15 20.36
C THR A 211 -2.12 -2.53 19.87
N ASP A 212 -0.87 -2.91 20.09
CA ASP A 212 -0.30 -4.22 19.74
C ASP A 212 -0.33 -4.54 18.24
N LEU A 213 -0.46 -3.51 17.39
CA LEU A 213 -0.39 -3.66 15.94
C LEU A 213 1.02 -4.02 15.48
N SER A 214 1.08 -4.81 14.42
CA SER A 214 2.27 -5.38 13.84
C SER A 214 2.72 -4.67 12.56
N GLY A 215 1.86 -3.84 11.96
CA GLY A 215 2.14 -3.11 10.72
C GLY A 215 1.76 -3.89 9.46
N LEU A 216 1.24 -5.10 9.58
CA LEU A 216 0.69 -5.87 8.46
C LEU A 216 -0.56 -6.61 8.89
N SER A 217 -1.64 -6.39 8.14
CA SER A 217 -2.88 -7.13 8.28
C SER A 217 -2.87 -8.39 7.40
N VAL A 218 -3.80 -9.31 7.66
CA VAL A 218 -4.02 -10.52 6.86
C VAL A 218 -5.51 -10.83 6.81
N PHE A 219 -5.97 -11.32 5.67
CA PHE A 219 -7.38 -11.70 5.50
C PHE A 219 -7.71 -12.95 6.31
N VAL A 220 -8.77 -12.88 7.11
CA VAL A 220 -9.35 -14.06 7.76
C VAL A 220 -10.88 -13.98 7.68
N PRO A 221 -11.54 -14.82 6.87
CA PRO A 221 -12.95 -14.65 6.55
C PRO A 221 -13.87 -14.92 7.74
N TYR A 222 -14.90 -14.09 7.91
CA TYR A 222 -15.96 -14.23 8.90
C TYR A 222 -17.23 -13.42 8.55
N SER A 223 -17.13 -12.10 8.51
CA SER A 223 -18.25 -11.18 8.28
C SER A 223 -18.65 -11.15 6.80
N THR A 224 -17.68 -11.13 5.89
CA THR A 224 -17.86 -10.99 4.43
C THR A 224 -18.18 -12.31 3.72
N LYS A 225 -18.25 -13.43 4.46
CA LYS A 225 -18.47 -14.80 3.93
C LYS A 225 -19.55 -14.97 2.87
N ASN A 226 -20.62 -14.17 2.92
CA ASN A 226 -21.74 -14.28 1.96
C ASN A 226 -21.38 -13.69 0.58
N ALA A 227 -20.39 -12.80 0.53
CA ALA A 227 -19.85 -12.22 -0.69
C ALA A 227 -18.62 -13.00 -1.20
N ALA A 228 -18.25 -14.13 -0.59
CA ALA A 228 -17.03 -14.86 -0.94
C ALA A 228 -16.88 -15.21 -2.43
N HIS A 229 -17.99 -15.47 -3.13
CA HIS A 229 -17.96 -15.74 -4.57
C HIS A 229 -17.49 -14.55 -5.42
N THR A 230 -17.57 -13.31 -4.92
CA THR A 230 -17.16 -12.13 -5.69
C THR A 230 -15.67 -11.90 -5.61
N TYR A 231 -15.07 -12.06 -4.42
CA TYR A 231 -13.67 -11.69 -4.20
C TYR A 231 -12.69 -12.86 -4.19
N LEU A 232 -13.14 -14.07 -3.83
CA LEU A 232 -12.22 -15.20 -3.64
C LEU A 232 -11.52 -15.67 -4.94
N PRO A 233 -12.14 -15.61 -6.14
CA PRO A 233 -11.44 -15.93 -7.38
C PRO A 233 -10.20 -15.05 -7.63
N ALA A 234 -10.18 -13.82 -7.11
CA ALA A 234 -9.07 -12.88 -7.25
C ALA A 234 -8.09 -12.92 -6.05
N TYR A 235 -8.38 -13.70 -5.00
CA TYR A 235 -7.64 -13.64 -3.73
C TYR A 235 -6.18 -14.12 -3.84
N ASP A 236 -5.90 -15.19 -4.58
CA ASP A 236 -4.53 -15.72 -4.79
C ASP A 236 -4.35 -16.14 -6.25
N SER A 237 -4.69 -15.26 -7.19
CA SER A 237 -4.65 -15.56 -8.63
C SER A 237 -3.25 -15.91 -9.15
N GLN A 238 -2.20 -15.58 -8.40
CA GLN A 238 -0.80 -15.79 -8.74
C GLN A 238 -0.19 -16.97 -7.97
N GLY A 239 -0.92 -17.60 -7.04
CA GLY A 239 -0.44 -18.72 -6.23
C GLY A 239 0.73 -18.36 -5.32
N LEU A 240 0.75 -17.15 -4.77
CA LEU A 240 1.84 -16.60 -3.96
C LEU A 240 1.79 -17.12 -2.51
N TYR A 241 0.63 -17.58 -2.05
CA TYR A 241 0.41 -18.07 -0.68
C TYR A 241 -0.62 -19.22 -0.62
N PRO A 242 -0.31 -20.35 -1.29
CA PRO A 242 -1.29 -21.40 -1.55
C PRO A 242 -1.76 -22.13 -0.28
N ARG A 243 -0.92 -22.28 0.76
CA ARG A 243 -1.34 -22.97 1.99
C ARG A 243 -2.24 -22.07 2.83
N TYR A 244 -1.92 -20.78 2.89
CA TYR A 244 -2.77 -19.82 3.58
C TYR A 244 -4.11 -19.64 2.84
N ALA A 245 -4.08 -19.55 1.51
CA ALA A 245 -5.27 -19.57 0.67
C ALA A 245 -6.13 -20.83 0.93
N GLY A 246 -5.50 -22.01 1.02
CA GLY A 246 -6.18 -23.26 1.41
C GLY A 246 -6.96 -23.15 2.73
N PHE A 247 -6.38 -22.52 3.75
CA PHE A 247 -7.08 -22.21 5.00
C PHE A 247 -8.27 -21.27 4.78
N VAL A 248 -8.10 -20.17 4.03
CA VAL A 248 -9.17 -19.20 3.75
C VAL A 248 -10.36 -19.87 3.07
N SER A 249 -10.12 -20.68 2.03
CA SER A 249 -11.17 -21.43 1.33
C SER A 249 -11.87 -22.42 2.26
N GLN A 250 -11.12 -23.14 3.09
CA GLN A 250 -11.70 -24.13 4.00
C GLN A 250 -12.53 -23.47 5.11
N MET A 251 -12.07 -22.34 5.65
CA MET A 251 -12.79 -21.52 6.62
C MET A 251 -14.13 -21.03 6.04
N LEU A 252 -14.11 -20.48 4.82
CA LEU A 252 -15.32 -20.04 4.11
C LEU A 252 -16.27 -21.21 3.85
N SER A 253 -15.74 -22.36 3.42
CA SER A 253 -16.54 -23.55 3.15
C SER A 253 -17.29 -24.03 4.39
N LYS A 254 -16.65 -23.98 5.56
CA LYS A 254 -17.32 -24.27 6.84
C LYS A 254 -18.33 -23.21 7.27
N LEU A 255 -18.06 -21.94 6.98
CA LEU A 255 -18.93 -20.82 7.35
C LEU A 255 -20.22 -20.78 6.53
N THR A 256 -20.17 -21.16 5.25
CA THR A 256 -21.31 -21.03 4.33
C THR A 256 -21.93 -22.36 3.91
N GLY A 257 -21.21 -23.48 4.08
CA GLY A 257 -21.60 -24.78 3.54
C GLY A 257 -21.41 -24.92 2.03
N GLN A 258 -20.73 -23.96 1.38
CA GLN A 258 -20.40 -23.97 -0.04
C GLN A 258 -18.97 -24.43 -0.26
N SER A 259 -18.63 -24.83 -1.48
CA SER A 259 -17.24 -25.14 -1.85
C SER A 259 -16.63 -23.95 -2.58
N PHE A 260 -15.38 -23.67 -2.27
CA PHE A 260 -14.62 -22.58 -2.86
C PHE A 260 -13.31 -23.09 -3.45
N PHE A 261 -12.98 -22.64 -4.65
CA PHE A 261 -11.76 -23.03 -5.35
C PHE A 261 -11.01 -21.77 -5.79
N PHE A 262 -9.68 -21.83 -5.75
CA PHE A 262 -8.84 -20.83 -6.37
C PHE A 262 -8.64 -21.25 -7.81
N ASP A 263 -9.22 -20.49 -8.73
CA ASP A 263 -8.79 -20.55 -10.12
C ASP A 263 -7.61 -19.60 -10.27
N MET A 264 -6.58 -20.00 -11.05
CA MET A 264 -5.61 -19.04 -11.56
C MET A 264 -6.20 -18.49 -12.87
N PRO A 265 -6.88 -17.34 -12.87
CA PRO A 265 -7.30 -16.72 -14.12
C PRO A 265 -6.05 -16.42 -14.96
N ALA A 266 -6.19 -16.57 -16.28
CA ALA A 266 -5.18 -16.02 -17.18
C ALA A 266 -5.13 -14.51 -16.94
N ILE A 267 -3.93 -13.98 -16.65
CA ILE A 267 -3.73 -12.53 -16.50
C ILE A 267 -4.20 -11.87 -17.80
N GLY A 268 -5.32 -11.15 -17.73
CA GLY A 268 -5.70 -10.24 -18.78
C GLY A 268 -4.61 -9.19 -18.87
N GLN A 269 -3.91 -9.10 -20.00
CA GLN A 269 -3.06 -7.96 -20.25
C GLN A 269 -3.98 -6.77 -20.54
N THR A 270 -4.18 -5.91 -19.56
CA THR A 270 -4.73 -4.58 -19.83
C THR A 270 -3.63 -3.77 -20.50
N ASP A 271 -3.94 -3.21 -21.66
CA ASP A 271 -2.97 -2.52 -22.51
C ASP A 271 -2.52 -1.22 -21.82
N ALA A 272 -1.28 -1.18 -21.32
CA ALA A 272 -0.69 -0.02 -20.66
C ALA A 272 -0.58 1.22 -21.58
N GLN A 273 -0.93 1.10 -22.86
CA GLN A 273 -0.86 2.15 -23.87
C GLN A 273 -1.81 3.34 -23.63
N GLN A 274 -2.72 3.28 -22.64
CA GLN A 274 -3.65 4.37 -22.33
C GLN A 274 -3.29 5.23 -21.11
N ALA A 275 -2.25 4.88 -20.34
CA ALA A 275 -1.81 5.69 -19.22
C ALA A 275 -0.98 6.91 -19.70
N GLN A 276 -1.63 7.86 -20.38
CA GLN A 276 -1.07 9.18 -20.73
C GLN A 276 -1.60 10.27 -19.78
N ILE A 277 -1.66 9.99 -18.49
CA ILE A 277 -2.19 10.95 -17.51
C ILE A 277 -1.04 11.58 -16.75
N ASP A 278 -0.76 12.85 -17.08
CA ASP A 278 0.22 13.70 -16.41
C ASP A 278 -0.45 14.42 -15.23
N TRP A 279 -0.51 13.74 -14.08
CA TRP A 279 -1.26 14.17 -12.90
C TRP A 279 -0.65 15.39 -12.19
N PHE A 280 0.67 15.58 -12.22
CA PHE A 280 1.32 16.68 -11.49
C PHE A 280 1.21 18.02 -12.21
N SER A 281 0.93 18.01 -13.52
CA SER A 281 0.79 19.24 -14.30
C SER A 281 -0.24 20.21 -13.74
N GLN A 282 -1.27 19.70 -13.07
CA GLN A 282 -2.32 20.52 -12.46
C GLN A 282 -1.91 21.17 -11.13
N PHE A 283 -0.88 20.64 -10.48
CA PHE A 283 -0.37 21.13 -9.18
C PHE A 283 0.90 21.96 -9.31
N ALA A 284 1.50 21.99 -10.50
CA ALA A 284 2.64 22.85 -10.77
C ALA A 284 2.24 24.32 -10.69
N ASP A 285 2.98 25.10 -9.89
CA ASP A 285 2.85 26.56 -9.85
C ASP A 285 3.05 27.20 -11.23
N ASP A 286 3.86 26.55 -12.07
CA ASP A 286 4.03 26.87 -13.49
C ASP A 286 3.93 25.58 -14.35
N PRO A 287 2.74 25.27 -14.90
CA PRO A 287 2.51 24.09 -15.71
C PRO A 287 3.38 24.01 -16.97
N GLN A 288 3.80 25.14 -17.55
CA GLN A 288 4.66 25.15 -18.73
C GLN A 288 6.10 24.78 -18.37
N THR A 289 6.59 25.31 -17.26
CA THR A 289 7.93 24.96 -16.75
C THR A 289 7.97 23.51 -16.25
N TYR A 290 6.89 23.04 -15.63
CA TYR A 290 6.74 21.63 -15.27
C TYR A 290 6.72 20.72 -16.51
N GLN A 291 5.91 21.01 -17.52
CA GLN A 291 5.87 20.21 -18.76
C GLN A 291 7.22 20.21 -19.47
N ALA A 292 7.92 21.35 -19.54
CA ALA A 292 9.25 21.43 -20.11
C ALA A 292 10.26 20.58 -19.33
N ALA A 293 10.19 20.58 -17.99
CA ALA A 293 11.04 19.76 -17.14
C ALA A 293 10.72 18.25 -17.28
N ALA A 294 9.43 17.89 -17.35
CA ALA A 294 8.98 16.51 -17.57
C ALA A 294 9.37 16.00 -18.97
N GLU A 295 9.23 16.82 -20.01
CA GLU A 295 9.67 16.50 -21.37
C GLU A 295 11.21 16.41 -21.48
N GLN A 296 11.94 17.26 -20.75
CA GLN A 296 13.40 17.18 -20.69
C GLN A 296 13.87 15.93 -19.94
N ALA A 297 13.23 15.57 -18.83
CA ALA A 297 13.47 14.32 -18.11
C ALA A 297 13.22 13.09 -19.00
N ALA A 298 12.17 13.16 -19.82
CA ALA A 298 11.80 12.12 -20.78
C ALA A 298 12.80 11.97 -21.94
N GLN A 299 13.32 13.08 -22.45
CA GLN A 299 14.21 13.10 -23.62
C GLN A 299 15.69 12.91 -23.27
N SER A 300 16.09 13.24 -22.05
CA SER A 300 17.49 13.20 -21.60
C SER A 300 17.58 12.78 -20.13
N PRO A 301 17.31 11.50 -19.83
CA PRO A 301 17.26 10.99 -18.46
C PRO A 301 18.61 11.05 -17.71
N ASP A 302 19.74 11.19 -18.43
CA ASP A 302 21.07 11.44 -17.85
C ASP A 302 21.23 12.88 -17.31
N ASP A 303 20.39 13.81 -17.75
CA ASP A 303 20.39 15.22 -17.34
C ASP A 303 19.25 15.55 -16.36
N PHE A 304 18.56 14.53 -15.81
CA PHE A 304 17.47 14.73 -14.86
C PHE A 304 17.97 15.30 -13.52
N SER A 305 17.36 16.40 -13.08
CA SER A 305 17.61 17.01 -11.77
C SER A 305 16.33 16.99 -10.95
N LEU A 306 16.35 16.23 -9.85
CA LEU A 306 15.24 16.20 -8.88
C LEU A 306 14.98 17.60 -8.31
N ASP A 307 16.02 18.38 -8.03
CA ASP A 307 15.88 19.77 -7.57
C ASP A 307 15.20 20.67 -8.61
N SER A 308 15.53 20.49 -9.91
CA SER A 308 14.88 21.24 -10.98
C SER A 308 13.42 20.82 -11.17
N PHE A 309 13.11 19.53 -10.98
CA PHE A 309 11.75 19.00 -11.04
C PHE A 309 10.90 19.44 -9.85
N LEU A 310 11.43 19.38 -8.63
CA LEU A 310 10.73 19.85 -7.44
C LEU A 310 10.61 21.39 -7.44
N GLY A 311 11.61 22.09 -7.97
CA GLY A 311 11.56 23.54 -8.15
C GLY A 311 10.56 24.00 -9.21
N SER A 312 10.23 23.17 -10.21
CA SER A 312 9.13 23.45 -11.15
C SER A 312 7.77 23.07 -10.57
N LEU A 313 7.72 22.08 -9.66
CA LEU A 313 6.51 21.67 -8.97
C LEU A 313 6.08 22.66 -7.87
N PHE A 314 7.03 23.18 -7.07
CA PHE A 314 6.77 24.00 -5.87
C PHE A 314 7.38 25.43 -5.92
N GLY A 315 7.97 25.83 -7.05
CA GLY A 315 8.54 27.17 -7.26
C GLY A 315 9.97 27.39 -6.74
N ALA A 316 10.75 28.24 -7.43
CA ALA A 316 12.16 28.58 -7.12
C ALA A 316 12.39 29.36 -5.79
N GLY A 317 11.32 29.61 -5.02
CA GLY A 317 11.35 30.23 -3.69
C GLY A 317 11.38 29.23 -2.54
N GLY A 318 11.27 27.92 -2.81
CA GLY A 318 11.40 26.86 -1.83
C GLY A 318 12.86 26.65 -1.39
N THR A 319 13.56 27.69 -0.94
CA THR A 319 14.61 27.45 0.05
C THR A 319 13.89 26.94 1.27
N ALA A 320 13.78 25.63 1.39
CA ALA A 320 13.41 25.02 2.65
C ALA A 320 14.63 25.16 3.56
N ASP A 321 14.90 26.40 3.99
CA ASP A 321 15.38 26.63 5.34
C ASP A 321 14.32 25.97 6.22
N VAL A 322 14.62 24.73 6.62
CA VAL A 322 13.96 24.16 7.77
C VAL A 322 14.50 24.98 8.91
N ASP A 323 13.81 26.08 9.22
CA ASP A 323 13.89 26.61 10.56
C ASP A 323 13.56 25.44 11.48
N GLU A 324 14.46 25.13 12.42
CA GLU A 324 14.21 24.12 13.46
C GLU A 324 12.90 24.43 14.25
N SER A 325 12.31 25.62 14.03
CA SER A 325 10.98 26.04 14.44
C SER A 325 9.79 25.39 13.70
N TYR A 326 9.96 24.60 12.62
CA TYR A 326 8.84 23.83 12.02
C TYR A 326 8.26 22.77 12.99
N THR A 327 8.93 22.53 14.12
CA THR A 327 8.40 21.76 15.26
C THR A 327 7.63 22.60 16.29
N GLN A 328 7.59 23.94 16.14
CA GLN A 328 6.99 24.88 17.10
C GLN A 328 5.81 25.71 16.56
N GLU A 329 5.62 25.88 15.25
CA GLU A 329 4.63 26.84 14.74
C GLU A 329 3.17 26.35 14.69
N TYR A 330 2.89 25.08 14.98
CA TYR A 330 1.50 24.57 15.16
C TYR A 330 0.91 24.85 16.56
N ASN A 331 1.36 25.94 17.19
CA ASN A 331 1.00 26.30 18.57
C ASN A 331 0.22 27.63 18.64
N GLN A 332 -0.64 27.96 17.68
CA GLN A 332 -1.76 28.90 17.88
C GLN A 332 -2.92 28.61 16.91
N PRO A 333 -4.19 28.74 17.33
CA PRO A 333 -5.35 28.30 16.58
C PRO A 333 -5.91 29.42 15.69
N GLU A 334 -5.88 29.26 14.37
CA GLU A 334 -6.87 29.90 13.51
C GLU A 334 -7.79 28.82 12.93
N ALA A 335 -9.08 28.97 13.21
CA ALA A 335 -10.11 27.99 12.90
C ALA A 335 -10.29 27.84 11.38
N VAL A 336 -9.76 26.76 10.82
CA VAL A 336 -10.02 26.36 9.43
C VAL A 336 -11.38 25.65 9.39
N THR A 337 -12.35 26.24 8.70
CA THR A 337 -13.72 25.71 8.56
C THR A 337 -13.79 24.55 7.56
N SER A 338 -14.70 23.59 7.79
CA SER A 338 -14.89 22.34 7.03
C SER A 338 -14.98 22.48 5.50
N ALA A 339 -15.41 23.63 4.98
CA ALA A 339 -15.56 23.87 3.54
C ALA A 339 -14.22 24.12 2.80
N ASN A 340 -13.17 24.58 3.49
CA ASN A 340 -11.85 24.75 2.90
C ASN A 340 -11.07 23.43 2.86
N TYR A 341 -11.56 22.41 3.56
CA TYR A 341 -10.89 21.13 3.73
C TYR A 341 -11.18 20.16 2.58
N GLU A 342 -12.43 20.11 2.06
CA GLU A 342 -12.81 19.24 0.93
C GLU A 342 -12.01 19.58 -0.35
N THR A 343 -11.72 20.85 -0.60
CA THR A 343 -10.93 21.29 -1.75
C THR A 343 -9.41 21.08 -1.57
N TYR A 344 -8.93 21.06 -0.32
CA TYR A 344 -7.51 20.87 0.04
C TYR A 344 -7.14 19.38 0.22
N ALA A 345 -8.12 18.54 0.53
CA ALA A 345 -7.97 17.09 0.73
C ALA A 345 -8.06 16.31 -0.60
N GLN A 346 -8.90 16.76 -1.54
CA GLN A 346 -8.90 16.27 -2.92
C GLN A 346 -7.56 16.53 -3.64
N THR A 347 -6.87 17.61 -3.29
CA THR A 347 -5.61 18.02 -3.94
C THR A 347 -4.37 17.27 -3.43
N GLN A 348 -4.46 16.48 -2.35
CA GLN A 348 -3.31 15.82 -1.71
C GLN A 348 -3.32 14.29 -1.87
N THR A 349 -4.48 13.63 -1.90
CA THR A 349 -4.61 12.15 -1.91
C THR A 349 -4.06 11.47 -3.18
N GLU A 350 -3.79 12.22 -4.25
CA GLU A 350 -3.53 11.65 -5.58
C GLU A 350 -2.04 11.76 -6.02
N ALA A 351 -1.16 12.20 -5.12
CA ALA A 351 0.25 12.50 -5.42
C ALA A 351 1.25 11.32 -5.20
N ALA A 352 0.82 10.15 -4.71
CA ALA A 352 1.73 9.08 -4.23
C ALA A 352 2.48 8.23 -5.25
N ILE A 353 2.12 8.24 -6.53
CA ILE A 353 2.60 7.18 -7.44
C ILE A 353 3.97 7.48 -8.11
N ALA A 354 4.54 8.68 -8.05
CA ALA A 354 5.57 9.03 -9.06
C ALA A 354 6.98 9.42 -8.60
N ILE A 355 7.36 9.36 -7.32
CA ILE A 355 8.60 10.06 -6.92
C ILE A 355 9.85 9.18 -6.84
N GLU A 356 9.72 7.88 -7.06
CA GLU A 356 10.89 7.00 -7.06
C GLU A 356 11.42 6.61 -8.44
N THR A 357 10.62 6.79 -9.50
CA THR A 357 11.05 6.53 -10.88
C THR A 357 12.08 7.56 -11.38
N ALA A 358 12.34 8.62 -10.61
CA ALA A 358 13.20 9.72 -10.98
C ALA A 358 14.69 9.49 -10.69
N GLN A 359 15.06 8.44 -9.97
CA GLN A 359 16.48 8.13 -9.66
C GLN A 359 17.05 6.92 -10.41
N ASN A 360 16.23 6.07 -11.04
CA ASN A 360 16.69 4.92 -11.80
C ASN A 360 16.03 4.89 -13.20
N GLN A 361 16.82 5.27 -14.18
CA GLN A 361 16.45 5.63 -15.55
C GLN A 361 15.83 4.48 -16.37
N GLN A 362 14.71 4.75 -17.03
CA GLN A 362 14.46 4.64 -18.48
C GLN A 362 12.94 4.76 -18.74
N LEU A 363 12.41 5.99 -18.70
CA LEU A 363 11.06 6.28 -19.20
C LEU A 363 11.16 6.70 -20.66
N VAL A 364 10.91 5.75 -21.55
CA VAL A 364 10.68 6.01 -22.96
C VAL A 364 9.29 6.64 -23.10
N PHE A 365 9.21 7.97 -23.12
CA PHE A 365 8.07 8.66 -23.71
C PHE A 365 8.17 8.54 -25.23
N GLN A 366 7.40 7.64 -25.85
CA GLN A 366 7.20 7.68 -27.30
C GLN A 366 5.80 8.15 -27.65
N ASN A 367 5.77 9.40 -28.11
CA ASN A 367 4.70 10.03 -28.89
C ASN A 367 4.87 9.63 -30.38
N PRO A 368 4.05 10.17 -31.30
CA PRO A 368 3.00 9.50 -32.07
C PRO A 368 3.49 8.92 -33.42
N PHE A 369 2.68 8.05 -34.01
CA PHE A 369 2.89 7.39 -35.31
C PHE A 369 3.92 6.24 -35.31
N ALA A 370 3.41 5.09 -35.76
CA ALA A 370 4.14 3.86 -36.06
C ALA A 370 5.56 4.09 -36.61
N GLN A 371 6.54 3.35 -36.10
CA GLN A 371 7.26 2.33 -36.87
C GLN A 371 8.23 1.50 -36.01
N VAL A 372 8.10 0.19 -36.17
CA VAL A 372 9.03 -0.88 -35.76
C VAL A 372 10.45 -0.59 -36.23
N PHE A 373 11.45 -0.80 -35.37
CA PHE A 373 12.80 -1.25 -35.79
C PHE A 373 13.50 -2.07 -34.70
N ILE A 374 13.91 -3.30 -35.08
CA ILE A 374 14.97 -4.14 -34.47
C ILE A 374 16.18 -4.00 -35.42
N PRO A 375 17.40 -3.61 -34.98
CA PRO A 375 18.50 -4.57 -34.69
C PRO A 375 19.53 -4.04 -33.66
N GLU A 376 20.46 -4.79 -33.06
CA GLU A 376 20.99 -6.16 -33.20
C GLU A 376 21.34 -6.71 -31.81
#